data_AF-A0A662GYA7-F1
#
_entry.id   AF-A0A662GYA7-F1
#
_cell.length_a   1.000
_cell.length_b   1.000
_cell.length_c   1.000
_cell.angle_alpha   90.00
_cell.angle_beta   90.00
_cell.angle_gamma   90.00
#
_symmetry.space_group_name_H-M   'P 1'
#
loop_
_entity.id
_entity.type
_entity.pdbx_description
1 polymer ?
#
loop_
_entity_poly.entity_id
_entity_poly.type
_entity_poly.pdbx_seq_one_letter_code
_entity_poly.pdbx_strand_id
1 'polypeptide(L)'
;MWMPRLVVVGRDRSVESYRLIGASVIQLKELDEEGLAVVLEALVDCKVMLVEEELYEALLHSLKSRGVEVGEGTVIAPIPSMAKGETRRLERLNELLSRAVGVELKWVR
;
A
#
# COMPACT_ATOMS: atom_id res chain seq x y z
N MET A 1 16.42 12.80 -14.84
CA MET A 1 15.78 12.96 -13.53
C MET A 1 15.66 11.56 -12.92
N TRP A 2 16.32 11.28 -11.80
CA TRP A 2 16.19 9.97 -11.15
C TRP A 2 14.85 9.95 -10.40
N MET A 3 13.87 9.28 -11.00
CA MET A 3 12.54 9.15 -10.42
C MET A 3 12.53 7.99 -9.41
N PRO A 4 11.91 8.17 -8.23
CA PRO A 4 11.98 7.21 -7.16
C PRO A 4 11.15 5.99 -7.50
N ARG A 5 11.83 4.87 -7.77
CA ARG A 5 11.18 3.57 -8.02
C ARG A 5 10.40 3.04 -6.81
N LEU A 6 10.70 3.57 -5.62
CA LEU A 6 10.11 3.20 -4.35
C LEU A 6 9.41 4.42 -3.75
N VAL A 7 8.09 4.30 -3.56
CA VAL A 7 7.26 5.28 -2.85
C VAL A 7 6.75 4.64 -1.57
N VAL A 8 6.77 5.38 -0.47
CA VAL A 8 6.22 4.96 0.81
C VAL A 8 5.14 5.95 1.21
N VAL A 9 3.93 5.44 1.46
CA VAL A 9 2.77 6.21 1.87
C VAL A 9 2.42 5.81 3.30
N GLY A 10 2.32 6.78 4.20
CA GLY A 10 1.97 6.49 5.59
C GLY A 10 1.44 7.67 6.35
N ARG A 11 0.86 7.39 7.51
CA ARG A 11 0.37 8.36 8.47
C ARG A 11 1.38 8.63 9.57
N ASP A 12 2.06 7.59 10.02
CA ASP A 12 3.02 7.68 11.11
C ASP A 12 4.28 8.47 10.69
N ARG A 13 4.91 9.18 11.63
CA ARG A 13 6.16 9.92 11.35
C ARG A 13 7.33 8.99 11.04
N SER A 14 7.28 7.74 11.49
CA SER A 14 8.33 6.74 11.25
C SER A 14 8.55 6.46 9.77
N VAL A 15 7.55 6.69 8.91
CA VAL A 15 7.70 6.50 7.46
C VAL A 15 8.71 7.46 6.82
N GLU A 16 9.01 8.58 7.46
CA GLU A 16 10.08 9.50 7.05
C GLU A 16 11.46 8.82 7.01
N SER A 17 11.67 7.79 7.84
CA SER A 17 12.92 7.05 7.90
C SER A 17 13.25 6.35 6.58
N TYR A 18 12.25 6.03 5.74
CA TYR A 18 12.47 5.43 4.43
C TYR A 18 13.15 6.38 3.43
N ARG A 19 13.19 7.70 3.69
CA ARG A 19 14.01 8.62 2.90
C ARG A 19 15.50 8.27 2.96
N LEU A 20 15.96 7.66 4.05
CA LEU A 20 17.36 7.25 4.23
C LEU A 20 17.80 6.19 3.21
N ILE A 21 16.86 5.38 2.70
CA ILE A 21 17.12 4.38 1.66
C ILE A 21 16.78 4.89 0.25
N GLY A 22 16.53 6.20 0.11
CA GLY A 22 16.21 6.84 -1.17
C GLY A 22 14.75 6.68 -1.62
N ALA A 23 13.84 6.31 -0.72
CA ALA A 23 12.42 6.27 -1.05
C ALA A 23 11.81 7.67 -1.08
N SER A 24 10.84 7.89 -1.97
CA SER A 24 9.93 9.03 -1.86
C SER A 24 8.89 8.75 -0.78
N VAL A 25 8.77 9.65 0.18
CA VAL A 25 7.82 9.48 1.29
C VAL A 25 6.68 10.48 1.15
N ILE A 26 5.46 9.96 1.11
CA ILE A 26 4.21 10.73 1.12
C ILE A 26 3.56 10.50 2.48
N GLN A 27 3.60 11.52 3.34
CA GLN A 27 2.98 11.45 4.65
C GLN A 27 1.58 12.08 4.62
N LEU A 28 0.55 11.28 4.92
CA LEU A 28 -0.86 11.68 4.88
C LEU A 28 -1.53 11.41 6.22
N LYS A 29 -2.30 12.36 6.75
CA LYS A 29 -3.13 12.12 7.94
C LYS A 29 -4.31 11.20 7.62
N GLU A 30 -4.89 11.38 6.44
CA GLU A 30 -6.02 10.65 5.91
C GLU A 30 -5.94 10.62 4.38
N LEU A 31 -6.64 9.68 3.75
CA LEU A 31 -6.72 9.58 2.30
C LEU A 31 -7.97 10.31 1.80
N ASP A 32 -7.92 11.64 1.83
CA ASP A 32 -8.91 12.54 1.24
C ASP A 32 -8.64 12.75 -0.27
N GLU A 33 -9.40 13.64 -0.92
CA GLU A 33 -9.23 13.88 -2.37
C GLU A 33 -7.86 14.46 -2.72
N GLU A 34 -7.33 15.36 -1.90
CA GLU A 34 -6.00 15.94 -2.10
C GLU A 34 -4.91 14.88 -1.91
N GLY A 35 -4.95 14.13 -0.80
CA GLY A 35 -4.01 13.04 -0.53
C GLY A 35 -4.05 11.96 -1.60
N LEU A 36 -5.25 11.61 -2.08
CA LEU A 36 -5.42 10.68 -3.19
C LEU A 36 -4.79 11.22 -4.49
N ALA A 37 -4.96 12.50 -4.81
CA ALA A 37 -4.36 13.10 -5.99
C ALA A 37 -2.83 12.98 -5.98
N VAL A 38 -2.20 13.26 -4.83
CA VAL A 38 -0.74 13.12 -4.65
C VAL A 38 -0.28 11.67 -4.82
N VAL A 39 -1.03 10.71 -4.26
CA VAL A 39 -0.70 9.28 -4.40
C VAL A 39 -0.85 8.81 -5.84
N LEU A 40 -1.88 9.27 -6.55
CA LEU A 40 -2.11 8.94 -7.96
C LEU A 40 -1.00 9.50 -8.86
N GLU A 41 -0.56 10.73 -8.63
CA GLU A 41 0.58 11.32 -9.35
C GLU A 41 1.85 10.49 -9.13
N ALA A 42 2.11 10.10 -7.88
CA ALA A 42 3.25 9.25 -7.56
C ALA A 42 3.14 7.84 -8.15
N LEU A 43 1.93 7.33 -8.37
CA LEU A 43 1.70 5.98 -8.92
C LEU A 43 2.18 5.84 -10.36
N VAL A 44 2.15 6.91 -11.16
CA VAL A 44 2.46 6.91 -12.60
C VAL A 44 3.83 6.32 -12.90
N ASP A 45 4.84 6.65 -12.10
CA ASP A 45 6.23 6.26 -12.34
C ASP A 45 6.82 5.33 -11.26
N CYS A 46 5.99 4.94 -10.30
CA CYS A 46 6.38 4.10 -9.19
C CYS A 46 6.47 2.62 -9.63
N LYS A 47 7.52 1.92 -9.19
CA LYS A 47 7.62 0.45 -9.35
C LYS A 47 7.14 -0.29 -8.12
N VAL A 48 7.38 0.27 -6.93
CA VAL A 48 6.96 -0.31 -5.66
C VAL A 48 6.39 0.79 -4.77
N MET A 49 5.12 0.68 -4.41
CA MET A 49 4.46 1.54 -3.46
C MET A 49 4.19 0.76 -2.16
N LEU A 50 4.90 1.11 -1.10
CA LEU A 50 4.63 0.60 0.25
C LEU A 50 3.61 1.52 0.91
N VAL A 51 2.57 0.97 1.52
CA VAL A 51 1.48 1.76 2.11
C VAL A 51 1.20 1.24 3.50
N GLU A 52 1.14 2.12 4.51
CA GLU A 52 0.70 1.70 5.85
C GLU A 52 -0.70 1.08 5.78
N GLU A 53 -0.88 -0.02 6.49
CA GLU A 53 -2.09 -0.86 6.48
C GLU A 53 -3.39 -0.04 6.64
N GLU A 54 -3.37 1.00 7.47
CA GLU A 54 -4.51 1.88 7.73
C GLU A 54 -4.96 2.68 6.51
N LEU A 55 -4.06 2.98 5.57
CA LEU A 55 -4.34 3.70 4.34
C LEU A 55 -4.53 2.76 3.14
N TYR A 56 -3.99 1.54 3.22
CA TYR A 56 -3.93 0.60 2.11
C TYR A 56 -5.32 0.21 1.57
N GLU A 57 -6.26 -0.15 2.44
CA GLU A 57 -7.61 -0.55 2.01
C GLU A 57 -8.39 0.61 1.38
N ALA A 58 -8.28 1.81 1.96
CA ALA A 58 -8.90 3.01 1.41
C ALA A 58 -8.34 3.37 0.03
N LEU A 59 -7.03 3.18 -0.16
CA LEU A 59 -6.37 3.39 -1.44
C LEU A 59 -6.85 2.38 -2.48
N LEU A 60 -6.82 1.08 -2.17
CA LEU A 60 -7.28 0.05 -3.10
C LEU A 60 -8.75 0.25 -3.50
N HIS A 61 -9.61 0.60 -2.54
CA HIS A 61 -11.00 0.91 -2.82
C HIS A 61 -11.14 2.09 -3.77
N SER A 62 -10.39 3.18 -3.53
CA SER A 62 -10.37 4.38 -4.37
C SER A 62 -9.84 4.13 -5.77
N LEU A 63 -8.79 3.32 -5.91
CA LEU A 63 -8.24 2.93 -7.22
C LEU A 63 -9.27 2.12 -8.02
N LYS A 64 -9.89 1.13 -7.36
CA LYS A 64 -10.89 0.27 -7.98
C LYS A 64 -12.14 1.03 -8.41
N SER A 65 -12.65 1.93 -7.55
CA SER A 65 -13.87 2.69 -7.84
C SER A 65 -13.69 3.70 -8.99
N ARG A 66 -12.46 4.19 -9.18
CA ARG A 66 -12.09 5.11 -10.27
C ARG A 66 -11.67 4.40 -11.55
N GLY A 67 -11.65 3.06 -11.57
CA GLY A 67 -11.18 2.29 -12.72
C GLY A 67 -9.70 2.52 -13.03
N VAL A 68 -8.91 2.91 -12.03
CA VAL A 68 -7.47 3.11 -12.21
C VAL A 68 -6.83 1.74 -12.32
N GLU A 69 -6.41 1.39 -13.53
CA GLU A 69 -5.54 0.25 -13.73
C GLU A 69 -4.13 0.63 -13.25
N VAL A 70 -3.70 -0.03 -12.18
CA VAL A 70 -2.30 0.05 -11.74
C VAL A 70 -1.46 -0.52 -12.88
N GLY A 71 -0.63 0.32 -13.50
CA GLY A 71 0.12 -0.04 -14.70
C GLY A 71 0.91 -1.34 -14.52
N GLU A 72 1.10 -2.07 -15.62
CA GLU A 72 1.88 -3.31 -15.62
C GLU A 72 3.25 -3.08 -14.95
N GLY A 73 3.47 -3.76 -13.81
CA GLY A 73 4.72 -3.75 -13.09
C GLY A 73 4.82 -2.81 -11.89
N THR A 74 3.75 -2.11 -11.49
CA THR A 74 3.71 -1.40 -10.19
C THR A 74 3.15 -2.32 -9.12
N VAL A 75 3.96 -2.61 -8.09
CA VAL A 75 3.54 -3.40 -6.93
C VAL A 75 3.10 -2.48 -5.82
N ILE A 76 1.84 -2.59 -5.37
CA ILE A 76 1.35 -1.91 -4.17
C ILE A 76 1.29 -2.94 -3.04
N ALA A 77 2.00 -2.68 -1.94
CA ALA A 77 2.10 -3.61 -0.82
C ALA A 77 1.83 -2.91 0.52
N PRO A 78 1.04 -3.53 1.42
CA PRO A 78 0.83 -2.99 2.75
C PRO A 78 2.06 -3.22 3.64
N ILE A 79 2.35 -2.26 4.52
CA ILE A 79 3.34 -2.35 5.59
C ILE A 79 2.69 -2.04 6.94
N PRO A 80 3.20 -2.58 8.06
CA PRO A 80 2.65 -2.25 9.37
C PRO A 80 2.99 -0.80 9.73
N SER A 81 2.09 -0.15 10.45
CA SER A 81 2.44 1.07 11.16
C SER A 81 3.21 0.73 12.44
N MET A 82 3.99 1.68 12.95
CA MET A 82 4.66 1.53 14.26
C MET A 82 3.66 1.35 15.42
N ALA A 83 2.41 1.79 15.25
CA ALA A 83 1.37 1.67 16.26
C ALA A 83 0.75 0.26 16.32
N LYS A 84 0.63 -0.44 15.18
CA LYS A 84 -0.01 -1.75 15.11
C LYS A 84 0.94 -2.94 14.92
N GLY A 85 2.17 -2.74 14.48
CA GLY A 85 3.22 -3.78 14.42
C GLY A 85 2.95 -4.98 13.49
N GLU A 86 1.71 -5.17 13.04
CA GLU A 86 1.25 -6.25 12.18
C GLU A 86 0.40 -5.72 11.02
N THR A 87 0.35 -6.49 9.94
CA THR A 87 -0.57 -6.26 8.81
C THR A 87 -1.56 -7.42 8.74
N ARG A 88 -2.74 -7.18 8.17
CA ARG A 88 -3.71 -8.26 7.90
C ARG A 88 -3.48 -8.94 6.57
N ARG A 89 -2.35 -8.66 5.90
CA ARG A 89 -2.10 -9.07 4.52
C ARG A 89 -2.07 -10.58 4.37
N LEU A 90 -1.41 -11.28 5.29
CA LEU A 90 -1.28 -12.73 5.20
C LEU A 90 -2.63 -13.41 5.52
N GLU A 91 -3.41 -12.90 6.48
CA GLU A 91 -4.77 -13.37 6.76
C GLU A 91 -5.67 -13.23 5.52
N ARG A 92 -5.69 -12.04 4.89
CA ARG A 92 -6.45 -11.80 3.65
C ARG A 92 -6.00 -12.71 2.51
N LEU A 93 -4.69 -12.99 2.40
CA LEU A 93 -4.17 -13.90 1.39
C LEU A 93 -4.69 -15.33 1.63
N ASN A 94 -4.72 -15.79 2.89
CA ASN A 94 -5.30 -17.09 3.22
C ASN A 94 -6.80 -17.16 2.90
N GLU A 95 -7.57 -16.12 3.22
CA GLU A 95 -8.99 -16.05 2.87
C GLU A 95 -9.21 -16.11 1.36
N LEU A 96 -8.41 -15.36 0.58
CA LEU A 96 -8.46 -15.37 -0.87
C LEU A 96 -8.14 -16.74 -1.45
N LEU A 97 -7.07 -17.37 -0.97
CA LEU A 97 -6.69 -18.71 -1.41
C LEU A 97 -7.76 -19.72 -1.03
N SER A 98 -8.22 -19.73 0.22
CA SER A 98 -9.28 -20.62 0.70
C SER A 98 -10.54 -20.55 -0.17
N ARG A 99 -10.97 -19.33 -0.52
CA ARG A 99 -12.10 -19.11 -1.44
C ARG A 99 -11.82 -19.65 -2.85
N ALA A 100 -10.62 -19.43 -3.37
CA ALA A 100 -10.25 -19.86 -4.72
C ALA A 100 -10.18 -21.38 -4.84
N VAL A 101 -9.70 -22.08 -3.81
CA VAL A 101 -9.64 -23.55 -3.80
C VAL A 101 -10.94 -24.21 -3.31
N GLY A 102 -11.86 -23.44 -2.74
CA GLY A 102 -13.14 -23.93 -2.23
C GLY A 102 -13.07 -24.69 -0.90
N VAL A 103 -11.97 -24.53 -0.15
CA VAL A 103 -11.75 -25.17 1.15
C VAL A 103 -11.13 -24.18 2.12
N GLU A 104 -11.40 -24.34 3.41
CA GLU A 104 -10.74 -23.56 4.46
C GLU A 104 -9.29 -24.07 4.64
N LEU A 105 -8.31 -23.28 4.21
CA LEU A 105 -6.90 -23.62 4.37
C LEU A 105 -6.47 -23.44 5.82
N LYS A 106 -5.78 -24.44 6.37
CA LYS A 106 -5.25 -24.35 7.73
C LYS A 106 -4.31 -23.16 7.91
N TRP A 107 -4.58 -22.36 8.92
CA TRP A 107 -3.72 -21.26 9.35
C TRP A 107 -2.88 -21.71 10.55
N VAL A 108 -1.55 -21.74 10.39
CA VAL A 108 -0.64 -22.02 11.50
C VAL A 108 -0.34 -20.69 12.17
N ARG A 109 -0.92 -20.48 13.37
CA ARG A 109 -0.60 -19.34 14.23
C ARG A 109 0.78 -19.50 14.87
#